data_AF-A0A5S9N9J8-F1
#
_entry.id   AF-A0A5S9N9J8-F1
#
_cell.length_a   1.000
_cell.length_b   1.000
_cell.length_c   1.000
_cell.angle_alpha   90.00
_cell.angle_beta   90.00
_cell.angle_gamma   90.00
#
_symmetry.space_group_name_H-M   'P 1'
#
loop_
_entity.id
_entity.type
_entity.pdbx_description
1 polymer ?
#
loop_
_entity_poly.entity_id
_entity_poly.type
_entity_poly.pdbx_seq_one_letter_code
_entity_poly.pdbx_strand_id
1 'polypeptide(L)'
;MLIKKIAFGDSEEAFVESRLTDDLNVIFSDDNNRGKTLVMQGLMFSLGYESIFPSSFNHKDKYFYSEVEVDNVHYEFLRKRNSIAIKTEDAIQIFSSVGETRYFIDEFVFSVPKIKKDGRNALVDLSLLYELFFIGQDNRSPSGLISRGQFNKTDFKEMIYDLAGLSDSQANTDDIKTMREEIKSLKTQLKDIRKKISIIRQNPNVAELVSRAYDSEVVQEKIKKISEINKNISKFKRSRQREINRKSKLEQLVTELNSLNRDLSEGNVQCGDCGSDKIVYSNNDLTFEISNIDVRNGIMRSIGQNIRQKSDIIMDFSAEINLLQRDLNEEMKDTPPNFQQIILYKEQAVSEVDFDDQAFSLSNQIKALEDQLKSHTNIDESLKEERMSFNDNLLKEMNDLYKSIDPAGNLVFEDIFTKKGATFSGSEGQEFYFCKVIALKKLLKHNFPIMIDSFRDGELSTGKEAKMLEIYKNIDGQIILTSTLKDEEYSNEKYSKVDGANAVDYSSHKDCKILSKQHLKEFLDLMSGFEGIIL
;
A
#
# COMPACT_ATOMS: atom_id res chain seq x y z
N MET A 1 14.35 -14.36 12.80
CA MET A 1 14.59 -13.20 13.68
C MET A 1 14.77 -13.71 15.11
N LEU A 2 15.87 -13.36 15.75
CA LEU A 2 16.20 -13.71 17.14
C LEU A 2 16.58 -12.47 17.91
N ILE A 3 16.04 -12.29 19.11
CA ILE A 3 16.39 -11.19 20.01
C ILE A 3 17.58 -11.63 20.85
N LYS A 4 18.72 -10.96 20.69
CA LYS A 4 19.97 -11.29 21.37
C LYS A 4 20.19 -10.42 22.60
N LYS A 5 19.83 -9.14 22.52
CA LYS A 5 20.06 -8.19 23.62
C LYS A 5 18.95 -7.15 23.68
N ILE A 6 18.60 -6.74 24.90
CA ILE A 6 17.67 -5.65 25.17
C ILE A 6 18.34 -4.73 26.16
N ALA A 7 18.33 -3.43 25.92
CA ALA A 7 18.83 -2.48 26.89
C ALA A 7 18.05 -1.16 26.88
N PHE A 8 17.98 -0.49 28.02
CA PHE A 8 17.41 0.85 28.09
C PHE A 8 17.93 1.60 29.32
N GLY A 9 18.02 2.92 29.21
CA GLY A 9 18.63 3.73 30.26
C GLY A 9 19.02 5.13 29.79
N ASP A 10 19.84 5.78 30.61
CA ASP A 10 20.50 7.04 30.31
C ASP A 10 21.93 7.02 30.85
N SER A 11 22.56 8.20 30.96
CA SER A 11 23.92 8.35 31.47
C SER A 11 24.08 8.08 32.97
N GLU A 12 22.99 7.94 33.73
CA GLU A 12 23.02 7.77 35.19
C GLU A 12 22.64 6.36 35.62
N GLU A 13 21.67 5.75 34.94
CA GLU A 13 21.15 4.42 35.26
C GLU A 13 20.66 3.68 34.01
N ALA A 14 20.94 2.38 33.96
CA ALA A 14 20.58 1.55 32.82
C ALA A 14 20.23 0.11 33.24
N PHE A 15 19.65 -0.61 32.29
CA PHE A 15 19.41 -2.04 32.37
C PHE A 15 19.80 -2.69 31.03
N VAL A 16 20.43 -3.87 31.10
CA VAL A 16 20.79 -4.69 29.95
C VAL A 16 20.35 -6.13 30.25
N GLU A 17 19.68 -6.75 29.29
CA GLU A 17 19.35 -8.16 29.28
C GLU A 17 20.02 -8.82 28.08
N SER A 18 20.87 -9.81 28.37
CA SER A 18 21.66 -10.57 27.40
C SER A 18 21.60 -12.08 27.65
N ARG A 19 20.71 -12.54 28.54
CA ARG A 19 20.57 -13.95 28.93
C ARG A 19 19.57 -14.72 28.06
N LEU A 20 18.97 -14.10 27.04
CA LEU A 20 18.01 -14.77 26.16
C LEU A 20 18.71 -15.81 25.28
N THR A 21 18.06 -16.96 25.09
CA THR A 21 18.50 -18.02 24.18
C THR A 21 17.57 -18.10 22.97
N ASP A 22 17.92 -18.93 21.99
CA ASP A 22 17.16 -19.04 20.74
C ASP A 22 15.85 -19.85 20.88
N ASP A 23 15.65 -20.50 22.04
CA ASP A 23 14.52 -21.38 22.34
C ASP A 23 13.43 -20.67 23.20
N LEU A 24 12.76 -21.43 24.07
CA LEU A 24 11.78 -20.93 25.03
C LEU A 24 12.47 -20.20 26.18
N ASN A 25 12.18 -18.91 26.32
CA ASN A 25 12.62 -18.05 27.40
C ASN A 25 11.42 -17.69 28.29
N VAL A 26 11.57 -17.84 29.60
CA VAL A 26 10.58 -17.40 30.58
C VAL A 26 11.22 -16.40 31.52
N ILE A 27 10.88 -15.13 31.35
CA ILE A 27 11.27 -14.03 32.25
C ILE A 27 10.26 -13.98 33.38
N PHE A 28 10.68 -14.22 34.62
CA PHE A 28 9.75 -14.30 35.74
C PHE A 28 10.23 -13.54 36.97
N SER A 29 9.29 -13.26 37.86
CA SER A 29 9.58 -12.73 39.18
C SER A 29 8.46 -13.01 40.18
N ASP A 30 8.80 -12.93 41.46
CA ASP A 30 7.96 -12.94 42.66
C ASP A 30 6.92 -11.80 42.73
N ASP A 31 7.17 -10.64 42.11
CA ASP A 31 6.24 -9.50 42.10
C ASP A 31 6.02 -8.93 40.68
N ASN A 32 4.88 -8.28 40.46
CA ASN A 32 4.55 -7.59 39.20
C ASN A 32 5.50 -6.43 38.89
N ASN A 33 5.98 -5.72 39.91
CA ASN A 33 6.69 -4.43 39.75
C ASN A 33 8.22 -4.55 39.59
N ARG A 34 8.71 -5.71 39.13
CA ARG A 34 10.15 -6.02 38.95
C ARG A 34 10.71 -5.64 37.56
N GLY A 35 9.88 -5.03 36.69
CA GLY A 35 10.29 -4.47 35.41
C GLY A 35 10.17 -5.37 34.18
N LYS A 36 9.51 -6.53 34.28
CA LYS A 36 9.27 -7.45 33.15
C LYS A 36 8.57 -6.76 31.97
N THR A 37 7.48 -6.06 32.24
CA THR A 37 6.72 -5.27 31.25
C THR A 37 7.59 -4.18 30.61
N LEU A 38 8.48 -3.53 31.38
CA LEU A 38 9.39 -2.51 30.85
C LEU A 38 10.40 -3.09 29.85
N VAL A 39 10.89 -4.31 30.08
CA VAL A 39 11.79 -5.01 29.14
C VAL A 39 11.06 -5.34 27.84
N MET A 40 9.87 -5.94 27.92
CA MET A 40 9.09 -6.28 26.73
C MET A 40 8.70 -5.03 25.93
N GLN A 41 8.16 -4.01 26.61
CA GLN A 41 7.76 -2.76 25.98
C GLN A 41 8.98 -1.98 25.46
N GLY A 42 10.10 -2.01 26.17
CA GLY A 42 11.36 -1.37 25.76
C GLY A 42 11.96 -1.99 24.50
N LEU A 43 11.97 -3.31 24.41
CA LEU A 43 12.33 -4.04 23.20
C LEU A 43 11.44 -3.62 22.03
N MET A 44 10.12 -3.76 22.18
CA MET A 44 9.19 -3.42 21.10
C MET A 44 9.30 -1.95 20.68
N PHE A 45 9.51 -1.06 21.65
CA PHE A 45 9.69 0.36 21.39
C PHE A 45 10.92 0.59 20.51
N SER A 46 12.07 -0.02 20.85
CA SER A 46 13.30 0.10 20.04
C SER A 46 13.12 -0.34 18.60
N LEU A 47 12.23 -1.33 18.35
CA LEU A 47 11.89 -1.83 17.02
C LEU A 47 10.84 -0.99 16.28
N GLY A 48 10.40 0.14 16.83
CA GLY A 48 9.42 1.02 16.18
C GLY A 48 7.96 0.75 16.56
N TYR A 49 7.69 -0.07 17.59
CA TYR A 49 6.35 -0.18 18.17
C TYR A 49 5.98 1.07 18.97
N GLU A 50 4.69 1.43 19.00
CA GLU A 50 4.17 2.43 19.92
C GLU A 50 3.82 1.79 21.27
N SER A 51 4.86 1.55 22.05
CA SER A 51 4.79 0.88 23.35
C SER A 51 4.01 1.66 24.41
N ILE A 52 3.41 0.92 25.33
CA ILE A 52 2.67 1.47 26.47
C ILE A 52 3.57 1.34 27.70
N PHE A 53 4.04 2.48 28.20
CA PHE A 53 4.84 2.55 29.41
C PHE A 53 4.01 3.00 30.61
N PRO A 54 4.30 2.50 31.84
CA PRO A 54 3.71 3.02 33.07
C PRO A 54 3.96 4.53 33.21
N SER A 55 3.00 5.26 33.80
CA SER A 55 3.10 6.72 33.98
C SER A 55 4.28 7.17 34.85
N SER A 56 4.76 6.30 35.73
CA SER A 56 5.95 6.53 36.58
C SER A 56 7.27 6.44 35.80
N PHE A 57 7.28 5.89 34.59
CA PHE A 57 8.47 5.68 33.80
C PHE A 57 8.59 6.72 32.68
N ASN A 58 9.54 7.64 32.83
CA ASN A 58 9.78 8.72 31.87
C ASN A 58 10.59 8.23 30.65
N HIS A 59 9.96 7.42 29.80
CA HIS A 59 10.58 6.84 28.61
C HIS A 59 11.14 7.88 27.62
N LYS A 60 10.61 9.11 27.59
CA LYS A 60 11.02 10.13 26.62
C LYS A 60 12.45 10.65 26.82
N ASP A 61 12.99 10.45 28.02
CA ASP A 61 14.33 10.88 28.40
C ASP A 61 15.33 9.72 28.46
N LYS A 62 14.87 8.50 28.11
CA LYS A 62 15.69 7.30 28.07
C LYS A 62 15.97 6.89 26.62
N TYR A 63 17.09 6.21 26.41
CA TYR A 63 17.41 5.50 25.19
C TYR A 63 16.96 4.04 25.31
N PHE A 64 16.53 3.45 24.20
CA PHE A 64 16.13 2.05 24.10
C PHE A 64 16.91 1.38 23.00
N TYR A 65 17.47 0.22 23.32
CA TYR A 65 18.35 -0.53 22.46
C TYR A 65 17.86 -1.97 22.33
N SER A 66 17.95 -2.51 21.13
CA SER A 66 17.86 -3.96 20.92
C SER A 66 18.88 -4.43 19.90
N GLU A 67 19.35 -5.65 20.12
CA GLU A 67 20.18 -6.38 19.16
C GLU A 67 19.37 -7.55 18.63
N VAL A 68 19.21 -7.61 17.32
CA VAL A 68 18.39 -8.60 16.64
C VAL A 68 19.19 -9.26 15.53
N GLU A 69 19.10 -10.58 15.45
CA GLU A 69 19.65 -11.35 14.34
C GLU A 69 18.53 -11.72 13.34
N VAL A 70 18.67 -11.34 12.08
CA VAL A 70 17.77 -11.74 10.98
C VAL A 70 18.62 -12.29 9.84
N ASP A 71 18.30 -13.51 9.39
CA ASP A 71 19.03 -14.21 8.34
C ASP A 71 20.56 -14.23 8.54
N ASN A 72 20.99 -14.47 9.78
CA ASN A 72 22.38 -14.45 10.26
C ASN A 72 23.09 -13.08 10.17
N VAL A 73 22.34 -11.99 10.00
CA VAL A 73 22.86 -10.61 10.05
C VAL A 73 22.41 -9.96 11.36
N HIS A 74 23.36 -9.34 12.06
CA HIS A 74 23.11 -8.61 13.29
C HIS A 74 22.71 -7.16 12.99
N TYR A 75 21.59 -6.74 13.57
CA TYR A 75 21.07 -5.39 13.52
C TYR A 75 20.96 -4.83 14.94
N GLU A 76 21.62 -3.71 15.19
CA GLU A 76 21.52 -2.96 16.43
C GLU A 76 20.55 -1.78 16.23
N PHE A 77 19.45 -1.78 16.97
CA PHE A 77 18.45 -0.71 16.96
C PHE A 77 18.66 0.18 18.18
N LEU A 78 18.71 1.49 17.96
CA LEU A 78 18.73 2.49 19.02
C LEU A 78 17.62 3.51 18.80
N ARG A 79 16.69 3.62 19.76
CA ARG A 79 15.58 4.58 19.71
C ARG A 79 15.65 5.57 20.87
N LYS A 80 15.41 6.85 20.55
CA LYS A 80 15.09 7.89 21.50
C LYS A 80 13.92 8.71 20.96
N ARG A 81 12.81 8.72 21.68
CA ARG A 81 11.55 9.34 21.24
C ARG A 81 11.11 8.78 19.88
N ASN A 82 11.09 9.59 18.82
CA ASN A 82 10.68 9.17 17.49
C ASN A 82 11.86 8.83 16.57
N SER A 83 13.08 9.17 16.99
CA SER A 83 14.30 8.95 16.22
C SER A 83 14.80 7.53 16.45
N ILE A 84 15.15 6.84 15.37
CA ILE A 84 15.68 5.48 15.39
C ILE A 84 16.98 5.48 14.60
N ALA A 85 18.04 4.92 15.16
CA ALA A 85 19.25 4.56 14.45
C ALA A 85 19.30 3.03 14.32
N ILE A 86 19.63 2.55 13.13
CA ILE A 86 19.87 1.13 12.87
C ILE A 86 21.29 0.99 12.40
N LYS A 87 22.03 0.07 13.04
CA LYS A 87 23.41 -0.21 12.76
C LYS A 87 23.61 -1.68 12.39
N THR A 88 24.48 -1.90 11.42
CA THR A 88 25.06 -3.20 11.07
C THR A 88 26.57 -3.14 11.24
N GLU A 89 27.31 -4.20 10.88
CA GLU A 89 28.77 -4.18 10.90
C GLU A 89 29.36 -3.08 9.99
N ASP A 90 28.70 -2.80 8.86
CA ASP A 90 29.24 -1.94 7.79
C ASP A 90 28.69 -0.49 7.80
N ALA A 91 27.50 -0.27 8.36
CA ALA A 91 26.80 0.99 8.20
C ALA A 91 25.94 1.36 9.41
N ILE A 92 25.70 2.66 9.57
CA ILE A 92 24.69 3.20 10.49
C ILE A 92 23.78 4.13 9.71
N GLN A 93 22.47 3.94 9.86
CA GLN A 93 21.45 4.80 9.29
C GLN A 93 20.54 5.36 10.37
N ILE A 94 20.17 6.62 10.23
CA ILE A 94 19.38 7.37 11.22
C ILE A 94 18.10 7.84 10.55
N PHE A 95 17.01 7.69 11.28
CA PHE A 95 15.66 8.04 10.86
C PHE A 95 15.05 9.02 11.86
N SER A 96 14.33 10.00 11.34
CA SER A 96 13.64 11.00 12.15
C SER A 96 12.26 10.54 12.61
N SER A 97 11.76 9.46 12.00
CA SER A 97 10.44 8.90 12.28
C SER A 97 10.39 7.37 12.13
N VAL A 98 9.42 6.76 12.82
CA VAL A 98 9.08 5.34 12.65
C VAL A 98 8.64 5.04 11.20
N GLY A 99 8.01 6.01 10.53
CA GLY A 99 7.55 5.87 9.14
C GLY A 99 8.71 5.65 8.17
N GLU A 100 9.79 6.42 8.29
CA GLU A 100 11.03 6.25 7.50
C GLU A 100 11.71 4.91 7.83
N THR A 101 11.86 4.63 9.13
CA THR A 101 12.49 3.39 9.64
C THR A 101 11.82 2.15 9.05
N ARG A 102 10.49 2.17 8.94
CA ARG A 102 9.70 1.08 8.38
C ARG A 102 10.05 0.76 6.92
N TYR A 103 10.31 1.78 6.07
CA TYR A 103 10.71 1.54 4.68
C TYR A 103 12.10 0.92 4.61
N PHE A 104 13.03 1.35 5.47
CA PHE A 104 14.33 0.72 5.58
C PHE A 104 14.23 -0.73 6.06
N ILE A 105 13.39 -1.01 7.05
CA ILE A 105 13.15 -2.37 7.53
C ILE A 105 12.63 -3.27 6.40
N ASP A 106 11.63 -2.83 5.62
CA ASP A 106 11.09 -3.59 4.47
C ASP A 106 12.16 -3.99 3.46
N GLU A 107 13.11 -3.08 3.20
CA GLU A 107 14.13 -3.28 2.16
C GLU A 107 15.34 -4.06 2.65
N PHE A 108 15.79 -3.84 3.89
CA PHE A 108 17.10 -4.33 4.35
C PHE A 108 17.04 -5.33 5.51
N VAL A 109 15.98 -5.33 6.34
CA VAL A 109 15.95 -6.15 7.56
C VAL A 109 15.00 -7.33 7.41
N PHE A 110 13.72 -7.09 7.14
CA PHE A 110 12.71 -8.11 6.85
C PHE A 110 11.54 -7.50 6.09
N SER A 111 10.91 -8.28 5.22
CA SER A 111 9.80 -7.78 4.40
C SER A 111 8.60 -7.37 5.28
N VAL A 112 8.08 -6.18 4.99
CA VAL A 112 6.87 -5.64 5.61
C VAL A 112 5.71 -5.76 4.60
N PRO A 113 4.58 -6.36 4.99
CA PRO A 113 3.45 -6.57 4.07
C PRO A 113 2.89 -5.29 3.47
N LYS A 114 2.36 -5.40 2.25
CA LYS A 114 1.74 -4.30 1.50
C LYS A 114 0.27 -4.62 1.26
N ILE A 115 -0.62 -3.75 1.73
CA ILE A 115 -2.06 -3.94 1.57
C ILE A 115 -2.68 -2.78 0.80
N LYS A 116 -3.84 -3.04 0.17
CA LYS A 116 -4.63 -2.00 -0.49
C LYS A 116 -5.46 -1.25 0.54
N LYS A 117 -5.13 0.01 0.76
CA LYS A 117 -5.83 0.92 1.67
C LYS A 117 -6.23 2.19 0.94
N ASP A 118 -7.51 2.54 1.02
CA ASP A 118 -8.08 3.72 0.36
C ASP A 118 -7.74 3.82 -1.14
N GLY A 119 -7.68 2.66 -1.82
CA GLY A 119 -7.36 2.55 -3.25
C GLY A 119 -5.87 2.64 -3.59
N ARG A 120 -4.97 2.71 -2.60
CA ARG A 120 -3.52 2.73 -2.80
C ARG A 120 -2.84 1.57 -2.12
N ASN A 121 -1.72 1.12 -2.67
CA ASN A 121 -0.86 0.15 -1.98
C ASN A 121 -0.08 0.88 -0.90
N ALA A 122 -0.23 0.44 0.34
CA ALA A 122 0.44 1.00 1.48
C ALA A 122 1.14 -0.12 2.24
N LEU A 123 2.39 0.12 2.63
CA LEU A 123 3.04 -0.68 3.65
C LEU A 123 2.17 -0.66 4.92
N VAL A 124 2.11 -1.79 5.59
CA VAL A 124 1.46 -1.92 6.89
C VAL A 124 2.33 -1.29 7.97
N ASP A 125 1.75 -0.64 8.98
CA ASP A 125 2.55 -0.10 10.09
C ASP A 125 3.11 -1.24 10.95
N LEU A 126 4.33 -1.05 11.50
CA LEU A 126 5.00 -2.05 12.33
C LEU A 126 4.14 -2.50 13.52
N SER A 127 3.34 -1.60 14.08
CA SER A 127 2.43 -1.93 15.18
C SER A 127 1.35 -2.96 14.80
N LEU A 128 0.85 -2.94 13.55
CA LEU A 128 -0.10 -3.94 13.07
C LEU A 128 0.60 -5.27 12.78
N LEU A 129 1.80 -5.21 12.17
CA LEU A 129 2.62 -6.39 11.89
C LEU A 129 2.98 -7.15 13.18
N TYR A 130 3.36 -6.42 14.22
CA TYR A 130 3.80 -7.01 15.48
C TYR A 130 2.68 -7.73 16.23
N GLU A 131 1.40 -7.45 15.95
CA GLU A 131 0.29 -8.25 16.51
C GLU A 131 0.28 -9.72 16.04
N LEU A 132 1.07 -10.08 15.03
CA LEU A 132 1.30 -11.48 14.65
C LEU A 132 2.05 -12.24 15.74
N PHE A 133 2.89 -11.56 16.51
CA PHE A 133 3.88 -12.25 17.35
C PHE A 133 4.14 -11.57 18.71
N PHE A 134 3.62 -10.37 18.96
CA PHE A 134 3.72 -9.66 20.23
C PHE A 134 2.35 -9.41 20.86
N ILE A 135 2.18 -9.86 22.10
CA ILE A 135 0.99 -9.64 22.91
C ILE A 135 1.41 -8.93 24.20
N GLY A 136 1.21 -7.60 24.26
CA GLY A 136 1.46 -6.81 25.46
C GLY A 136 0.45 -7.09 26.58
N GLN A 137 0.75 -6.66 27.81
CA GLN A 137 -0.15 -6.78 28.96
C GLN A 137 -1.39 -5.87 28.84
N ASP A 138 -1.21 -4.63 28.40
CA ASP A 138 -2.27 -3.62 28.30
C ASP A 138 -3.07 -3.67 26.98
N ASN A 139 -4.29 -3.14 26.98
CA ASN A 139 -5.19 -3.02 25.82
C ASN A 139 -5.58 -4.34 25.12
N ARG A 140 -5.46 -5.48 25.81
CA ARG A 140 -5.96 -6.77 25.31
C ARG A 140 -7.46 -6.71 25.03
N SER A 141 -7.81 -6.86 23.76
CA SER A 141 -9.19 -7.09 23.34
C SER A 141 -9.22 -8.15 22.24
N PRO A 142 -9.68 -9.38 22.53
CA PRO A 142 -9.88 -10.41 21.51
C PRO A 142 -10.80 -9.96 20.37
N SER A 143 -11.64 -8.95 20.65
CA SER A 143 -12.62 -8.39 19.73
C SER A 143 -12.08 -7.23 18.88
N GLY A 144 -10.79 -6.91 18.93
CA GLY A 144 -10.20 -5.76 18.26
C GLY A 144 -8.72 -5.95 17.95
N LEU A 145 -8.12 -4.92 17.34
CA LEU A 145 -6.67 -4.80 17.27
C LEU A 145 -6.15 -4.33 18.63
N ILE A 146 -4.96 -4.81 19.01
CA ILE A 146 -4.27 -4.37 20.23
C ILE A 146 -3.71 -2.97 20.01
N SER A 147 -3.10 -2.74 18.84
CA SER A 147 -2.62 -1.44 18.42
C SER A 147 -3.79 -0.54 18.01
N ARG A 148 -3.77 0.72 18.47
CA ARG A 148 -4.70 1.75 18.01
C ARG A 148 -3.98 2.57 16.94
N GLY A 149 -4.56 2.64 15.76
CA GLY A 149 -3.96 3.38 14.66
C GLY A 149 -4.90 3.55 13.48
N GLN A 150 -4.34 3.82 12.32
CA GLN A 150 -5.09 3.96 11.08
C GLN A 150 -5.68 2.62 10.60
N PHE A 151 -5.11 1.48 11.00
CA PHE A 151 -5.49 0.15 10.50
C PHE A 151 -6.65 -0.48 11.29
N ASN A 152 -7.42 -1.33 10.61
CA ASN A 152 -8.59 -2.02 11.16
C ASN A 152 -8.48 -3.55 11.00
N LYS A 153 -9.49 -4.29 11.47
CA LYS A 153 -9.49 -5.78 11.41
C LYS A 153 -9.41 -6.33 10.00
N THR A 154 -10.05 -5.68 9.04
CA THR A 154 -10.01 -6.08 7.62
C THR A 154 -8.59 -5.92 7.10
N ASP A 155 -7.94 -4.80 7.43
CA ASP A 155 -6.55 -4.55 7.07
C ASP A 155 -5.60 -5.62 7.64
N PHE A 156 -5.84 -6.09 8.87
CA PHE A 156 -5.08 -7.20 9.46
C PHE A 156 -5.28 -8.52 8.70
N LYS A 157 -6.50 -8.82 8.24
CA LYS A 157 -6.77 -10.00 7.41
C LYS A 157 -6.08 -9.90 6.05
N GLU A 158 -6.13 -8.74 5.41
CA GLU A 158 -5.42 -8.51 4.14
C GLU A 158 -3.90 -8.65 4.31
N MET A 159 -3.34 -8.18 5.44
CA MET A 159 -1.92 -8.41 5.77
C MET A 159 -1.59 -9.90 5.88
N ILE A 160 -2.45 -10.68 6.53
CA ILE A 160 -2.29 -12.14 6.64
C ILE A 160 -2.36 -12.80 5.26
N TYR A 161 -3.27 -12.38 4.38
CA TYR A 161 -3.34 -12.89 3.02
C TYR A 161 -2.09 -12.55 2.22
N ASP A 162 -1.55 -11.34 2.34
CA ASP A 162 -0.28 -10.97 1.70
C ASP A 162 0.88 -11.86 2.18
N LEU A 163 1.00 -12.08 3.49
CA LEU A 163 1.99 -12.98 4.08
C LEU A 163 1.80 -14.45 3.67
N ALA A 164 0.57 -14.88 3.41
CA ALA A 164 0.25 -16.21 2.91
C ALA A 164 0.47 -16.35 1.38
N GLY A 165 0.84 -15.27 0.68
CA GLY A 165 0.97 -15.25 -0.79
C GLY A 165 -0.38 -15.21 -1.52
N LEU A 166 -1.44 -14.80 -0.83
CA LEU A 166 -2.83 -14.74 -1.31
C LEU A 166 -3.29 -13.30 -1.60
N SER A 167 -2.35 -12.37 -1.82
CA SER A 167 -2.67 -10.97 -2.12
C SER A 167 -3.27 -10.80 -3.52
N ASP A 168 -4.17 -9.83 -3.65
CA ASP A 168 -4.75 -9.48 -4.95
C ASP A 168 -3.63 -8.97 -5.87
N SER A 169 -3.44 -9.63 -7.01
CA SER A 169 -2.51 -9.14 -8.04
C SER A 169 -2.94 -7.72 -8.46
N GLN A 170 -2.04 -6.75 -8.23
CA GLN A 170 -2.30 -5.31 -8.31
C GLN A 170 -2.77 -4.81 -9.70
N ALA A 171 -2.59 -5.60 -10.75
CA ALA A 171 -3.03 -5.28 -12.10
C ALA A 171 -4.56 -5.35 -12.27
N ASN A 172 -5.26 -6.23 -11.54
CA ASN A 172 -6.62 -6.60 -11.98
C ASN A 172 -7.66 -5.47 -11.86
N THR A 173 -7.76 -4.72 -10.77
CA THR A 173 -8.99 -3.93 -10.54
C THR A 173 -9.10 -2.67 -11.41
N ASP A 174 -8.02 -1.90 -11.53
CA ASP A 174 -8.02 -0.70 -12.39
C ASP A 174 -7.93 -1.12 -13.86
N ASP A 175 -7.11 -2.13 -14.21
CA ASP A 175 -7.01 -2.62 -15.59
C ASP A 175 -8.33 -3.21 -16.09
N ILE A 176 -9.06 -3.97 -15.25
CA ILE A 176 -10.40 -4.49 -15.58
C ILE A 176 -11.37 -3.34 -15.85
N LYS A 177 -11.31 -2.25 -15.08
CA LYS A 177 -12.19 -1.10 -15.29
C LYS A 177 -11.89 -0.41 -16.62
N THR A 178 -10.61 -0.14 -16.92
CA THR A 178 -10.19 0.40 -18.22
C THR A 178 -10.52 -0.54 -19.38
N MET A 179 -10.30 -1.85 -19.25
CA MET A 179 -10.68 -2.84 -20.27
C MET A 179 -12.19 -2.83 -20.53
N ARG A 180 -13.03 -2.72 -19.50
CA ARG A 180 -14.51 -2.62 -19.66
C ARG A 180 -14.90 -1.35 -20.41
N GLU A 181 -14.26 -0.22 -20.11
CA GLU A 181 -14.49 1.05 -20.80
C GLU A 181 -14.04 1.00 -22.26
N GLU A 182 -12.91 0.37 -22.54
CA GLU A 182 -12.36 0.18 -23.88
C GLU A 182 -13.25 -0.74 -24.74
N ILE A 183 -13.67 -1.90 -24.20
CA ILE A 183 -14.65 -2.78 -24.85
C ILE A 183 -15.93 -2.02 -25.20
N LYS A 184 -16.42 -1.15 -24.30
CA LYS A 184 -17.63 -0.34 -24.53
C LYS A 184 -17.43 0.67 -25.68
N SER A 185 -16.25 1.30 -25.75
CA SER A 185 -15.88 2.21 -26.83
C SER A 185 -15.82 1.47 -28.17
N LEU A 186 -15.09 0.35 -28.25
CA LEU A 186 -14.94 -0.46 -29.47
C LEU A 186 -16.28 -1.03 -29.95
N LYS A 187 -17.15 -1.48 -29.04
CA LYS A 187 -18.53 -1.91 -29.39
C LYS A 187 -19.36 -0.79 -30.00
N THR A 188 -19.17 0.45 -29.54
CA THR A 188 -19.85 1.62 -30.09
C THR A 188 -19.36 1.92 -31.50
N GLN A 189 -18.04 1.90 -31.72
CA GLN A 189 -17.44 2.08 -33.05
C GLN A 189 -17.86 0.99 -34.05
N LEU A 190 -17.86 -0.27 -33.61
CA LEU A 190 -18.31 -1.41 -34.41
C LEU A 190 -19.79 -1.27 -34.81
N LYS A 191 -20.64 -0.78 -33.90
CA LYS A 191 -22.06 -0.51 -34.19
C LYS A 191 -22.22 0.57 -35.28
N ASP A 192 -21.41 1.62 -35.25
CA ASP A 192 -21.45 2.68 -36.25
C ASP A 192 -20.92 2.23 -37.61
N ILE A 193 -19.86 1.43 -37.65
CA ILE A 193 -19.35 0.83 -38.90
C ILE A 193 -20.36 -0.16 -39.50
N ARG A 194 -20.99 -1.01 -38.68
CA ARG A 194 -22.05 -1.92 -39.15
C ARG A 194 -23.25 -1.19 -39.74
N LYS A 195 -23.66 -0.05 -39.16
CA LYS A 195 -24.69 0.81 -39.75
C LYS A 195 -24.27 1.34 -41.13
N LYS A 196 -23.01 1.78 -41.28
CA LYS A 196 -22.47 2.22 -42.58
C LYS A 196 -22.53 1.10 -43.62
N ILE A 197 -22.10 -0.12 -43.26
CA ILE A 197 -22.16 -1.31 -44.13
C ILE A 197 -23.61 -1.66 -44.52
N SER A 198 -24.56 -1.62 -43.58
CA SER A 198 -25.96 -1.93 -43.89
C SER A 198 -26.59 -0.94 -44.87
N ILE A 199 -26.24 0.34 -44.76
CA ILE A 199 -26.73 1.39 -45.67
C ILE A 199 -26.19 1.17 -47.09
N ILE A 200 -24.92 0.75 -47.21
CA ILE A 200 -24.29 0.42 -48.50
C ILE A 200 -24.96 -0.81 -49.14
N ARG A 201 -25.20 -1.88 -48.36
CA ARG A 201 -25.78 -3.13 -48.88
C ARG A 201 -27.26 -3.03 -49.26
N GLN A 202 -28.02 -2.12 -48.63
CA GLN A 202 -29.47 -1.96 -48.88
C GLN A 202 -29.82 -1.20 -50.16
N ASN A 203 -28.88 -0.48 -50.79
CA ASN A 203 -29.16 0.27 -52.02
C ASN A 203 -28.04 0.09 -53.06
N PRO A 204 -28.06 -0.99 -53.87
CA PRO A 204 -27.07 -1.23 -54.92
C PRO A 204 -27.16 -0.25 -56.11
N ASN A 205 -28.34 0.36 -56.34
CA ASN A 205 -28.63 1.21 -57.51
C ASN A 205 -28.42 2.72 -57.29
N VAL A 206 -27.64 3.13 -56.29
CA VAL A 206 -27.38 4.55 -55.98
C VAL A 206 -26.71 5.27 -57.16
N ALA A 207 -25.91 4.57 -57.97
CA ALA A 207 -25.30 5.13 -59.18
C ALA A 207 -26.34 5.59 -60.22
N GLU A 208 -27.49 4.91 -60.32
CA GLU A 208 -28.52 5.18 -61.33
C GLU A 208 -29.47 6.32 -60.88
N LEU A 209 -29.72 6.41 -59.57
CA LEU A 209 -30.53 7.47 -58.94
C LEU A 209 -29.84 8.84 -58.99
N VAL A 210 -28.50 8.86 -58.92
CA VAL A 210 -27.69 10.08 -59.06
C VAL A 210 -27.85 10.68 -60.45
N SER A 211 -27.98 9.86 -61.51
CA SER A 211 -28.04 10.31 -62.91
C SER A 211 -29.31 11.11 -63.26
N ARG A 212 -30.50 10.67 -62.83
CA ARG A 212 -31.77 11.34 -63.20
C ARG A 212 -32.10 12.60 -62.38
N ALA A 213 -31.51 12.76 -61.20
CA ALA A 213 -31.67 13.96 -60.38
C ALA A 213 -30.56 15.01 -60.62
N TYR A 214 -29.50 14.65 -61.36
CA TYR A 214 -28.33 15.50 -61.61
C TYR A 214 -28.58 16.64 -62.61
N ASP A 215 -29.58 16.49 -63.48
CA ASP A 215 -29.88 17.44 -64.56
C ASP A 215 -30.69 18.67 -64.11
N SER A 216 -31.00 18.78 -62.83
CA SER A 216 -31.56 20.00 -62.25
C SER A 216 -30.43 20.95 -61.84
N GLU A 217 -30.30 22.08 -62.53
CA GLU A 217 -29.37 23.18 -62.21
C GLU A 217 -29.46 23.59 -60.73
N VAL A 218 -30.67 23.57 -60.17
CA VAL A 218 -30.98 23.90 -58.77
C VAL A 218 -30.35 22.89 -57.78
N VAL A 219 -30.30 21.61 -58.14
CA VAL A 219 -29.70 20.54 -57.32
C VAL A 219 -28.17 20.63 -57.35
N GLN A 220 -27.58 20.95 -58.51
CA GLN A 220 -26.13 21.13 -58.64
C GLN A 220 -25.62 22.33 -57.82
N GLU A 221 -26.33 23.45 -57.83
CA GLU A 221 -25.97 24.62 -57.01
C GLU A 221 -26.05 24.31 -55.50
N LYS A 222 -27.11 23.61 -55.06
CA LYS A 222 -27.22 23.17 -53.65
C LYS A 222 -26.09 22.22 -53.25
N ILE A 223 -25.73 21.25 -54.10
CA ILE A 223 -24.59 20.34 -53.85
C ILE A 223 -23.29 21.14 -53.71
N LYS A 224 -23.07 22.13 -54.58
CA LYS A 224 -21.87 22.96 -54.55
C LYS A 224 -21.76 23.74 -53.23
N LYS A 225 -22.84 24.42 -52.83
CA LYS A 225 -22.91 25.15 -51.54
C LYS A 225 -22.67 24.24 -50.33
N ILE A 226 -23.33 23.09 -50.28
CA ILE A 226 -23.18 22.14 -49.16
C ILE A 226 -21.77 21.54 -49.12
N SER A 227 -21.18 21.23 -50.27
CA SER A 227 -19.79 20.75 -50.35
C SER A 227 -18.77 21.79 -49.87
N GLU A 228 -19.05 23.07 -50.13
CA GLU A 228 -18.21 24.19 -49.69
C GLU A 228 -18.34 24.42 -48.17
N ILE A 229 -19.55 24.36 -47.63
CA ILE A 229 -19.81 24.41 -46.19
C ILE A 229 -19.07 23.26 -45.48
N ASN A 230 -19.16 22.02 -45.98
CA ASN A 230 -18.46 20.86 -45.41
C ASN A 230 -16.93 20.98 -45.49
N LYS A 231 -16.40 21.51 -46.59
CA LYS A 231 -14.96 21.80 -46.74
C LYS A 231 -14.50 22.82 -45.70
N ASN A 232 -15.30 23.87 -45.46
CA ASN A 232 -15.02 24.90 -44.47
C ASN A 232 -15.11 24.35 -43.04
N ILE A 233 -16.15 23.59 -42.70
CA ILE A 233 -16.26 22.89 -41.40
C ILE A 233 -15.03 22.02 -41.15
N SER A 234 -14.60 21.25 -42.15
CA SER A 234 -13.42 20.38 -42.04
C SER A 234 -12.12 21.18 -41.88
N LYS A 235 -12.00 22.35 -42.52
CA LYS A 235 -10.87 23.27 -42.35
C LYS A 235 -10.84 23.83 -40.92
N PHE A 236 -11.95 24.34 -40.42
CA PHE A 236 -12.05 24.91 -39.07
C PHE A 236 -11.85 23.85 -37.98
N LYS A 237 -12.38 22.63 -38.14
CA LYS A 237 -12.10 21.50 -37.23
C LYS A 237 -10.62 21.18 -37.13
N ARG A 238 -9.90 21.11 -38.26
CA ARG A 238 -8.43 20.90 -38.28
C ARG A 238 -7.66 22.04 -37.64
N SER A 239 -8.08 23.30 -37.86
CA SER A 239 -7.47 24.46 -37.19
C SER A 239 -7.71 24.44 -35.67
N ARG A 240 -8.93 24.14 -35.23
CA ARG A 240 -9.27 23.97 -33.81
C ARG A 240 -8.43 22.88 -33.16
N GLN A 241 -8.29 21.71 -33.80
CA GLN A 241 -7.49 20.62 -33.25
C GLN A 241 -6.01 20.99 -33.12
N ARG A 242 -5.45 21.76 -34.06
CA ARG A 242 -4.08 22.27 -33.97
C ARG A 242 -3.89 23.21 -32.78
N GLU A 243 -4.84 24.09 -32.51
CA GLU A 243 -4.77 24.98 -31.34
C GLU A 243 -5.00 24.24 -30.02
N ILE A 244 -5.86 23.22 -29.97
CA ILE A 244 -6.02 22.32 -28.81
C ILE A 244 -4.69 21.63 -28.50
N ASN A 245 -4.04 21.03 -29.50
CA ASN A 245 -2.76 20.35 -29.31
C ASN A 245 -1.67 21.33 -28.85
N ARG A 246 -1.65 22.57 -29.37
CA ARG A 246 -0.72 23.63 -28.93
C ARG A 246 -0.97 24.04 -27.49
N LYS A 247 -2.24 24.21 -27.09
CA LYS A 247 -2.64 24.52 -25.72
C LYS A 247 -2.21 23.41 -24.75
N SER A 248 -2.49 22.15 -25.09
CA SER A 248 -2.12 20.99 -24.28
C SER A 248 -0.61 20.89 -24.05
N LYS A 249 0.22 21.15 -25.08
CA LYS A 249 1.68 21.22 -24.93
C LYS A 249 2.14 22.32 -23.97
N LEU A 250 1.49 23.48 -23.98
CA LEU A 250 1.79 24.57 -23.05
C LEU A 250 1.38 24.22 -21.61
N GLU A 251 0.25 23.50 -21.42
CA GLU A 251 -0.20 23.02 -20.11
C GLU A 251 0.73 21.94 -19.53
N GLN A 252 1.24 21.05 -20.39
CA GLN A 252 2.28 20.08 -20.03
C GLN A 252 3.56 20.80 -19.60
N LEU A 253 4.03 21.78 -20.37
CA LEU A 253 5.20 22.58 -20.04
C LEU A 253 5.05 23.31 -18.68
N VAL A 254 3.86 23.84 -18.38
CA VAL A 254 3.56 24.45 -17.07
C VAL A 254 3.66 23.42 -15.94
N THR A 255 3.22 22.19 -16.18
CA THR A 255 3.28 21.10 -15.19
C THR A 255 4.73 20.68 -14.92
N GLU A 256 5.57 20.60 -15.96
CA GLU A 256 7.01 20.34 -15.85
C GLU A 256 7.75 21.47 -15.14
N LEU A 257 7.44 22.73 -15.44
CA LEU A 257 8.04 23.88 -14.76
C LEU A 257 7.63 23.95 -13.28
N ASN A 258 6.42 23.51 -12.94
CA ASN A 258 5.95 23.41 -11.56
C ASN A 258 6.57 22.23 -10.78
N SER A 259 6.94 21.12 -11.43
CA SER A 259 7.62 20.01 -10.74
C SER A 259 9.05 20.36 -10.36
N LEU A 260 9.69 21.26 -11.13
CA LEU A 260 10.96 21.90 -10.81
C LEU A 260 10.87 22.98 -9.71
N ASN A 261 9.66 23.26 -9.19
CA ASN A 261 9.40 24.26 -8.16
C ASN A 261 9.49 23.71 -6.72
N ARG A 262 10.16 22.57 -6.53
CA ARG A 262 10.51 22.09 -5.19
C ARG A 262 11.88 22.63 -4.84
N ASP A 263 11.94 23.66 -3.99
CA ASP A 263 13.11 23.86 -3.15
C ASP A 263 13.25 22.59 -2.29
N LEU A 264 14.12 21.68 -2.72
CA LEU A 264 14.54 20.55 -1.90
C LEU A 264 15.51 21.11 -0.86
N SER A 265 15.07 21.22 0.39
CA SER A 265 15.93 21.47 1.55
C SER A 265 16.98 20.35 1.78
N GLU A 266 17.01 19.33 0.92
CA GLU A 266 17.75 18.09 1.04
C GLU A 266 18.69 17.82 -0.16
N GLY A 267 18.79 18.71 -1.16
CA GLY A 267 19.74 18.56 -2.27
C GLY A 267 19.52 19.51 -3.47
N ASN A 268 20.53 19.67 -4.34
CA ASN A 268 20.45 20.50 -5.55
C ASN A 268 20.58 19.67 -6.85
N VAL A 269 19.97 20.17 -7.93
CA VAL A 269 20.07 19.56 -9.27
C VAL A 269 21.27 20.17 -10.00
N GLN A 270 22.21 19.35 -10.44
CA GLN A 270 23.40 19.76 -11.21
C GLN A 270 23.52 18.98 -12.51
N CYS A 271 24.07 19.60 -13.54
CA CYS A 271 24.41 18.93 -14.79
C CYS A 271 25.58 17.95 -14.57
N GLY A 272 25.39 16.66 -14.89
CA GLY A 272 26.43 15.63 -14.72
C GLY A 272 27.67 15.83 -15.60
N ASP A 273 27.55 16.56 -16.71
CA ASP A 273 28.65 16.76 -17.67
C ASP A 273 29.49 18.02 -17.36
N CYS A 274 28.89 19.08 -16.82
CA CYS A 274 29.57 20.36 -16.59
C CYS A 274 29.45 20.93 -15.17
N GLY A 275 28.72 20.25 -14.27
CA GLY A 275 28.56 20.65 -12.87
C GLY A 275 27.71 21.90 -12.64
N SER A 276 27.06 22.44 -13.68
CA SER A 276 26.24 23.64 -13.56
C SER A 276 24.93 23.36 -12.82
N ASP A 277 24.62 24.19 -11.82
CA ASP A 277 23.33 24.24 -11.10
C ASP A 277 22.28 25.14 -11.80
N LYS A 278 22.67 25.74 -12.92
CA LYS A 278 21.81 26.59 -13.75
C LYS A 278 20.93 25.76 -14.67
N ILE A 279 19.62 25.86 -14.49
CA ILE A 279 18.60 25.26 -15.35
C ILE A 279 18.17 26.29 -16.38
N VAL A 280 18.18 25.89 -17.65
CA VAL A 280 17.96 26.80 -18.78
C VAL A 280 16.76 26.31 -19.61
N TYR A 281 15.82 27.21 -19.88
CA TYR A 281 14.76 27.03 -20.87
C TYR A 281 15.22 27.60 -22.21
N SER A 282 15.27 26.80 -23.25
CA SER A 282 15.52 27.27 -24.61
C SER A 282 14.34 26.98 -25.53
N ASN A 283 13.96 27.97 -26.33
CA ASN A 283 13.19 27.74 -27.55
C ASN A 283 14.08 27.98 -28.78
N ASN A 284 13.52 27.93 -29.99
CA ASN A 284 14.30 28.05 -31.23
C ASN A 284 15.08 29.36 -31.37
N ASP A 285 14.70 30.43 -30.67
CA ASP A 285 15.26 31.78 -30.87
C ASP A 285 15.85 32.39 -29.60
N LEU A 286 15.48 31.90 -28.40
CA LEU A 286 15.81 32.51 -27.12
C LEU A 286 16.07 31.45 -26.05
N THR A 287 17.01 31.79 -25.16
CA THR A 287 17.48 30.93 -24.07
C THR A 287 17.42 31.72 -22.76
N PHE A 288 16.76 31.19 -21.74
CA PHE A 288 16.49 31.85 -20.47
C PHE A 288 16.93 30.96 -19.29
N GLU A 289 17.68 31.52 -18.35
CA GLU A 289 18.02 30.84 -17.10
C GLU A 289 16.82 30.86 -16.14
N ILE A 290 16.26 29.69 -15.81
CA ILE A 290 15.03 29.53 -15.00
C ILE A 290 15.35 29.36 -13.50
N SER A 291 16.63 29.20 -13.13
CA SER A 291 17.05 29.10 -11.73
C SER A 291 16.60 30.32 -10.91
N ASN A 292 16.44 31.49 -11.53
CA ASN A 292 15.87 32.68 -10.90
C ASN A 292 14.33 32.61 -10.81
N ILE A 293 13.79 32.76 -9.59
CA ILE A 293 12.35 32.69 -9.29
C ILE A 293 11.54 33.79 -10.02
N ASP A 294 12.08 35.00 -10.19
CA ASP A 294 11.39 36.11 -10.85
C ASP A 294 11.31 35.91 -12.37
N VAL A 295 12.40 35.45 -12.99
CA VAL A 295 12.44 35.11 -14.42
C VAL A 295 11.49 33.94 -14.71
N ARG A 296 11.51 32.92 -13.86
CA ARG A 296 10.59 31.77 -13.90
C ARG A 296 9.13 32.18 -13.77
N ASN A 297 8.80 33.01 -12.79
CA ASN A 297 7.44 33.54 -12.61
C ASN A 297 7.00 34.44 -13.77
N GLY A 298 7.93 35.15 -14.41
CA GLY A 298 7.68 35.90 -15.64
C GLY A 298 7.34 35.00 -16.82
N ILE A 299 8.11 33.92 -17.03
CA ILE A 299 7.86 32.90 -18.06
C ILE A 299 6.52 32.21 -17.82
N MET A 300 6.23 31.81 -16.57
CA MET A 300 4.96 31.16 -16.21
C MET A 300 3.75 32.07 -16.48
N ARG A 301 3.86 33.37 -16.18
CA ARG A 301 2.82 34.36 -16.52
C ARG A 301 2.64 34.49 -18.03
N SER A 302 3.72 34.53 -18.81
CA SER A 302 3.66 34.61 -20.27
C SER A 302 3.03 33.34 -20.89
N ILE A 303 3.43 32.14 -20.44
CA ILE A 303 2.82 30.89 -20.89
C ILE A 303 1.34 30.83 -20.51
N GLY A 304 0.98 31.27 -19.30
CA GLY A 304 -0.41 31.38 -18.86
C GLY A 304 -1.25 32.31 -19.74
N GLN A 305 -0.70 33.46 -20.18
CA GLN A 305 -1.34 34.34 -21.15
C GLN A 305 -1.51 33.67 -22.51
N ASN A 306 -0.49 32.96 -23.00
CA ASN A 306 -0.58 32.20 -24.24
C ASN A 306 -1.67 31.12 -24.18
N ILE A 307 -1.77 30.38 -23.07
CA ILE A 307 -2.83 29.38 -22.87
C ILE A 307 -4.23 30.01 -22.96
N ARG A 308 -4.43 31.19 -22.35
CA ARG A 308 -5.70 31.94 -22.44
C ARG A 308 -6.02 32.34 -23.87
N GLN A 309 -5.08 32.97 -24.58
CA GLN A 309 -5.25 33.34 -25.98
C GLN A 309 -5.60 32.12 -26.87
N LYS A 310 -4.94 30.98 -26.64
CA LYS A 310 -5.26 29.74 -27.37
C LYS A 310 -6.66 29.25 -27.06
N SER A 311 -7.12 29.38 -25.82
CA SER A 311 -8.49 29.05 -25.41
C SER A 311 -9.52 29.92 -26.13
N ASP A 312 -9.27 31.23 -26.24
CA ASP A 312 -10.15 32.17 -26.95
C ASP A 312 -10.23 31.82 -28.45
N ILE A 313 -9.10 31.54 -29.10
CA ILE A 313 -9.06 31.12 -30.51
C ILE A 313 -9.81 29.79 -30.73
N ILE A 314 -9.73 28.84 -29.77
CA ILE A 314 -10.49 27.59 -29.84
C ILE A 314 -12.00 27.86 -29.72
N MET A 315 -12.40 28.81 -28.88
CA MET A 315 -13.80 29.25 -28.76
C MET A 315 -14.28 29.90 -30.06
N ASP A 316 -13.49 30.78 -30.67
CA ASP A 316 -13.82 31.42 -31.95
C ASP A 316 -14.02 30.38 -33.06
N PHE A 317 -13.08 29.42 -33.21
CA PHE A 317 -13.25 28.33 -34.18
C PHE A 317 -14.48 27.46 -33.88
N SER A 318 -14.83 27.29 -32.61
CA SER A 318 -16.03 26.52 -32.23
C SER A 318 -17.31 27.28 -32.55
N ALA A 319 -17.34 28.60 -32.36
CA ALA A 319 -18.44 29.45 -32.76
C ALA A 319 -18.65 29.43 -34.29
N GLU A 320 -17.56 29.54 -35.07
CA GLU A 320 -17.59 29.43 -36.53
C GLU A 320 -18.08 28.06 -37.02
N ILE A 321 -17.61 26.97 -36.41
CA ILE A 321 -18.12 25.62 -36.71
C ILE A 321 -19.62 25.54 -36.43
N ASN A 322 -20.10 26.09 -35.32
CA ASN A 322 -21.50 26.06 -34.94
C ASN A 322 -22.39 26.94 -35.85
N LEU A 323 -21.84 28.02 -36.42
CA LEU A 323 -22.52 28.83 -37.44
C LEU A 323 -22.65 28.02 -38.74
N LEU A 324 -21.53 27.50 -39.25
CA LEU A 324 -21.53 26.69 -40.48
C LEU A 324 -22.39 25.42 -40.36
N GLN A 325 -22.47 24.82 -39.17
CA GLN A 325 -23.36 23.68 -38.90
C GLN A 325 -24.85 24.08 -38.89
N ARG A 326 -25.17 25.30 -38.45
CA ARG A 326 -26.54 25.83 -38.56
C ARG A 326 -26.88 26.12 -40.02
N ASP A 327 -26.00 26.77 -40.75
CA ASP A 327 -26.18 27.04 -42.19
C ASP A 327 -26.33 25.73 -42.98
N LEU A 328 -25.53 24.72 -42.65
CA LEU A 328 -25.66 23.36 -43.21
C LEU A 328 -27.04 22.77 -42.92
N ASN A 329 -27.52 22.86 -41.68
CA ASN A 329 -28.83 22.34 -41.29
C ASN A 329 -29.97 23.10 -41.98
N GLU A 330 -29.84 24.41 -42.20
CA GLU A 330 -30.83 25.20 -42.93
C GLU A 330 -30.86 24.84 -44.41
N GLU A 331 -29.71 24.72 -45.08
CA GLU A 331 -29.63 24.24 -46.46
C GLU A 331 -30.17 22.81 -46.62
N MET A 332 -30.09 21.99 -45.56
CA MET A 332 -30.59 20.63 -45.51
C MET A 332 -32.11 20.50 -45.24
N LYS A 333 -32.78 21.51 -44.69
CA LYS A 333 -34.23 21.46 -44.36
C LYS A 333 -35.12 21.22 -45.60
N ASP A 334 -34.70 21.74 -46.74
CA ASP A 334 -35.41 21.65 -48.02
C ASP A 334 -34.78 20.65 -49.01
N THR A 335 -34.09 19.61 -48.50
CA THR A 335 -33.50 18.55 -49.35
C THR A 335 -34.16 17.18 -49.15
N PRO A 336 -34.42 16.42 -50.23
CA PRO A 336 -34.99 15.08 -50.12
C PRO A 336 -34.12 14.11 -49.31
N PRO A 337 -34.70 13.07 -48.69
CA PRO A 337 -33.95 12.08 -47.87
C PRO A 337 -32.78 11.39 -48.58
N ASN A 338 -32.81 11.29 -49.92
CA ASN A 338 -31.73 10.71 -50.73
C ASN A 338 -30.47 11.60 -50.84
N PHE A 339 -30.50 12.85 -50.37
CA PHE A 339 -29.40 13.81 -50.54
C PHE A 339 -28.21 13.55 -49.59
N GLN A 340 -28.48 13.10 -48.36
CA GLN A 340 -27.43 12.66 -47.41
C GLN A 340 -26.62 11.48 -47.95
N GLN A 341 -27.28 10.60 -48.73
CA GLN A 341 -26.69 9.41 -49.33
C GLN A 341 -25.74 9.76 -50.49
N ILE A 342 -26.02 10.83 -51.24
CA ILE A 342 -25.16 11.34 -52.33
C ILE A 342 -23.86 11.94 -51.78
N ILE A 343 -23.92 12.67 -50.66
CA ILE A 343 -22.75 13.29 -50.02
C ILE A 343 -21.82 12.20 -49.44
N LEU A 344 -22.38 11.20 -48.77
CA LEU A 344 -21.64 10.05 -48.22
C LEU A 344 -20.93 9.24 -49.32
N TYR A 345 -21.61 9.00 -50.45
CA TYR A 345 -20.99 8.32 -51.60
C TYR A 345 -19.85 9.14 -52.22
N LYS A 346 -19.97 10.48 -52.29
CA LYS A 346 -18.93 11.35 -52.84
C LYS A 346 -17.70 11.47 -51.93
N GLU A 347 -17.87 11.41 -50.61
CA GLU A 347 -16.74 11.31 -49.66
C GLU A 347 -16.06 9.93 -49.71
N GLN A 348 -16.83 8.85 -49.92
CA GLN A 348 -16.30 7.48 -50.04
C GLN A 348 -15.56 7.22 -51.36
N ALA A 349 -15.98 7.84 -52.47
CA ALA A 349 -15.25 7.76 -53.74
C ALA A 349 -13.81 8.32 -53.68
N VAL A 350 -13.45 8.99 -52.57
CA VAL A 350 -12.13 9.59 -52.33
C VAL A 350 -11.30 8.78 -51.30
N SER A 351 -11.86 7.77 -50.61
CA SER A 351 -11.13 6.98 -49.61
C SER A 351 -11.15 5.47 -49.90
N GLU A 352 -9.98 4.87 -50.14
CA GLU A 352 -9.75 3.41 -50.29
C GLU A 352 -9.94 2.63 -48.96
N VAL A 353 -11.05 2.81 -48.27
CA VAL A 353 -11.27 2.18 -46.96
C VAL A 353 -12.31 1.07 -47.05
N ASP A 354 -11.86 -0.18 -46.82
CA ASP A 354 -12.75 -1.34 -46.67
C ASP A 354 -13.34 -1.37 -45.24
N PHE A 355 -14.63 -1.07 -45.14
CA PHE A 355 -15.35 -1.10 -43.87
C PHE A 355 -15.54 -2.53 -43.33
N ASP A 356 -15.52 -3.55 -44.19
CA ASP A 356 -15.62 -4.94 -43.75
C ASP A 356 -14.33 -5.37 -43.00
N ASP A 357 -13.14 -4.95 -43.47
CA ASP A 357 -11.85 -5.17 -42.78
C ASP A 357 -11.77 -4.42 -41.44
N GLN A 358 -12.29 -3.19 -41.37
CA GLN A 358 -12.38 -2.45 -40.11
C GLN A 358 -13.34 -3.08 -39.12
N ALA A 359 -14.48 -3.58 -39.58
CA ALA A 359 -15.43 -4.28 -38.72
C ALA A 359 -14.82 -5.60 -38.20
N PHE A 360 -14.07 -6.32 -39.03
CA PHE A 360 -13.40 -7.56 -38.66
C PHE A 360 -12.29 -7.33 -37.61
N SER A 361 -11.42 -6.34 -37.82
CA SER A 361 -10.35 -5.99 -36.87
C SER A 361 -10.89 -5.55 -35.51
N LEU A 362 -11.90 -4.68 -35.48
CA LEU A 362 -12.56 -4.26 -34.23
C LEU A 362 -13.22 -5.44 -33.52
N SER A 363 -13.84 -6.37 -34.26
CA SER A 363 -14.46 -7.56 -33.66
C SER A 363 -13.43 -8.49 -33.01
N ASN A 364 -12.24 -8.63 -33.63
CA ASN A 364 -11.16 -9.43 -33.06
C ASN A 364 -10.56 -8.78 -31.81
N GLN A 365 -10.39 -7.45 -31.81
CA GLN A 365 -9.92 -6.71 -30.63
C GLN A 365 -10.89 -6.85 -29.45
N ILE A 366 -12.20 -6.70 -29.70
CA ILE A 366 -13.22 -6.91 -28.66
C ILE A 366 -13.14 -8.33 -28.09
N LYS A 367 -13.01 -9.35 -28.96
CA LYS A 367 -12.92 -10.74 -28.52
C LYS A 367 -11.68 -11.01 -27.66
N ALA A 368 -10.52 -10.48 -28.07
CA ALA A 368 -9.29 -10.62 -27.31
C ALA A 368 -9.40 -10.00 -25.90
N LEU A 369 -9.96 -8.79 -25.80
CA LEU A 369 -10.20 -8.12 -24.52
C LEU A 369 -11.23 -8.85 -23.65
N GLU A 370 -12.30 -9.40 -24.24
CA GLU A 370 -13.30 -10.19 -23.51
C GLU A 370 -12.72 -11.51 -22.97
N ASP A 371 -11.83 -12.17 -23.73
CA ASP A 371 -11.15 -13.39 -23.31
C ASP A 371 -10.13 -13.11 -22.18
N GLN A 372 -9.41 -11.99 -22.23
CA GLN A 372 -8.57 -11.52 -21.12
C GLN A 372 -9.40 -11.27 -19.85
N LEU A 373 -10.54 -10.60 -19.97
CA LEU A 373 -11.41 -10.28 -18.83
C LEU A 373 -11.94 -11.52 -18.12
N LYS A 374 -12.28 -12.58 -18.89
CA LYS A 374 -12.68 -13.88 -18.33
C LYS A 374 -11.55 -14.55 -17.56
N SER A 375 -10.32 -14.47 -18.06
CA SER A 375 -9.16 -15.03 -17.36
C SER A 375 -8.93 -14.34 -16.01
N HIS A 376 -9.06 -13.02 -15.94
CA HIS A 376 -8.97 -12.26 -14.70
C HIS A 376 -10.07 -12.61 -13.70
N THR A 377 -11.33 -12.75 -14.14
CA THR A 377 -12.43 -13.16 -13.25
C THR A 377 -12.24 -14.55 -12.65
N ASN A 378 -11.69 -15.49 -13.43
CA ASN A 378 -11.41 -16.84 -12.92
C ASN A 378 -10.30 -16.84 -11.86
N ILE A 379 -9.28 -15.98 -12.03
CA ILE A 379 -8.21 -15.80 -11.03
C ILE A 379 -8.78 -15.22 -9.74
N ASP A 380 -9.65 -14.20 -9.83
CA ASP A 380 -10.29 -13.58 -8.68
C ASP A 380 -11.21 -14.56 -7.92
N GLU A 381 -11.89 -15.49 -8.62
CA GLU A 381 -12.69 -16.55 -8.00
C GLU A 381 -11.80 -17.59 -7.30
N SER A 382 -10.73 -18.06 -7.95
CA SER A 382 -9.75 -18.98 -7.35
C SER A 382 -9.12 -18.41 -6.08
N LEU A 383 -8.69 -17.14 -6.10
CA LEU A 383 -8.12 -16.47 -4.93
C LEU A 383 -9.11 -16.38 -3.77
N LYS A 384 -10.41 -16.17 -4.04
CA LYS A 384 -11.43 -16.19 -2.98
C LYS A 384 -11.59 -17.56 -2.36
N GLU A 385 -11.59 -18.62 -3.17
CA GLU A 385 -11.65 -20.00 -2.68
C GLU A 385 -10.40 -20.35 -1.84
N GLU A 386 -9.21 -19.95 -2.28
CA GLU A 386 -7.96 -20.12 -1.52
C GLU A 386 -7.97 -19.36 -0.20
N ARG A 387 -8.43 -18.10 -0.17
CA ARG A 387 -8.59 -17.32 1.07
C ARG A 387 -9.61 -17.96 2.02
N MET A 388 -10.71 -18.48 1.50
CA MET A 388 -11.70 -19.22 2.31
C MET A 388 -11.07 -20.48 2.91
N SER A 389 -10.37 -21.27 2.10
CA SER A 389 -9.66 -22.47 2.57
C SER A 389 -8.60 -22.14 3.63
N PHE A 390 -7.84 -21.06 3.44
CA PHE A 390 -6.87 -20.58 4.42
C PHE A 390 -7.54 -20.22 5.75
N ASN A 391 -8.64 -19.47 5.72
CA ASN A 391 -9.39 -19.10 6.92
C ASN A 391 -9.94 -20.33 7.64
N ASP A 392 -10.49 -21.30 6.91
CA ASP A 392 -11.02 -22.54 7.50
C ASP A 392 -9.91 -23.35 8.17
N ASN A 393 -8.73 -23.45 7.54
CA ASN A 393 -7.56 -24.09 8.12
C ASN A 393 -7.05 -23.35 9.37
N LEU A 394 -7.04 -22.02 9.35
CA LEU A 394 -6.67 -21.19 10.49
C LEU A 394 -7.60 -21.42 11.68
N LEU A 395 -8.91 -21.39 11.43
CA LEU A 395 -9.90 -21.62 12.49
C LEU A 395 -9.83 -23.06 13.02
N LYS A 396 -9.63 -24.03 12.15
CA LYS A 396 -9.41 -25.42 12.56
C LYS A 396 -8.20 -25.54 13.48
N GLU A 397 -7.05 -25.00 13.08
CA GLU A 397 -5.83 -25.04 13.89
C GLU A 397 -6.01 -24.34 15.24
N MET A 398 -6.66 -23.16 15.26
CA MET A 398 -6.96 -22.45 16.52
C MET A 398 -7.85 -23.27 17.46
N ASN A 399 -8.89 -23.93 16.93
CA ASN A 399 -9.79 -24.74 17.74
C ASN A 399 -9.14 -26.06 18.20
N ASP A 400 -8.31 -26.69 17.36
CA ASP A 400 -7.55 -27.90 17.70
C ASP A 400 -6.53 -27.59 18.81
N LEU A 401 -5.82 -26.46 18.71
CA LEU A 401 -4.93 -25.95 19.75
C LEU A 401 -5.68 -25.72 21.06
N TYR A 402 -6.84 -25.05 21.02
CA TYR A 402 -7.66 -24.84 22.20
C TYR A 402 -8.08 -26.15 22.87
N LYS A 403 -8.55 -27.13 22.10
CA LYS A 403 -8.93 -28.45 22.63
C LYS A 403 -7.76 -29.24 23.20
N SER A 404 -6.53 -29.02 22.72
CA SER A 404 -5.34 -29.63 23.30
C SER A 404 -5.06 -29.13 24.72
N ILE A 405 -5.19 -27.82 24.96
CA ILE A 405 -4.95 -27.21 26.26
C ILE A 405 -6.14 -27.37 27.22
N ASP A 406 -7.36 -27.23 26.71
CA ASP A 406 -8.62 -27.37 27.46
C ASP A 406 -9.63 -28.28 26.75
N PRO A 407 -9.51 -29.62 26.90
CA PRO A 407 -10.43 -30.57 26.27
C PRO A 407 -11.88 -30.41 26.71
N ALA A 408 -12.12 -29.99 27.96
CA ALA A 408 -13.43 -29.80 28.55
C ALA A 408 -14.01 -28.40 28.30
N GLY A 409 -13.21 -27.49 27.73
CA GLY A 409 -13.59 -26.11 27.47
C GLY A 409 -14.64 -25.98 26.37
N ASN A 410 -15.50 -24.97 26.49
CA ASN A 410 -16.65 -24.77 25.60
C ASN A 410 -16.44 -23.71 24.51
N LEU A 411 -15.29 -23.02 24.49
CA LEU A 411 -15.02 -22.02 23.46
C LEU A 411 -14.89 -22.67 22.08
N VAL A 412 -15.46 -21.98 21.09
CA VAL A 412 -15.32 -22.27 19.67
C VAL A 412 -15.02 -20.95 18.98
N PHE A 413 -13.92 -20.90 18.25
CA PHE A 413 -13.51 -19.72 17.50
C PHE A 413 -14.13 -19.77 16.11
N GLU A 414 -14.98 -18.79 15.80
CA GLU A 414 -15.63 -18.63 14.50
C GLU A 414 -14.90 -17.64 13.57
N ASP A 415 -13.98 -16.84 14.11
CA ASP A 415 -13.17 -15.87 13.37
C ASP A 415 -11.86 -15.59 14.15
N ILE A 416 -10.86 -15.03 13.45
CA ILE A 416 -9.57 -14.59 14.02
C ILE A 416 -9.70 -13.42 15.01
N PHE A 417 -10.89 -12.82 15.06
CA PHE A 417 -11.29 -11.85 16.06
C PHE A 417 -12.62 -12.27 16.67
N THR A 418 -12.80 -12.04 17.96
CA THR A 418 -14.05 -12.36 18.63
C THR A 418 -15.12 -11.31 18.31
N LYS A 419 -16.40 -11.69 18.49
CA LYS A 419 -17.53 -10.76 18.33
C LYS A 419 -17.47 -9.68 19.41
N LYS A 420 -17.78 -8.44 19.04
CA LYS A 420 -17.88 -7.33 20.01
C LYS A 420 -18.96 -7.67 21.05
N GLY A 421 -18.60 -7.58 22.33
CA GLY A 421 -19.49 -7.89 23.45
C GLY A 421 -19.47 -9.35 23.92
N ALA A 422 -18.71 -10.24 23.28
CA ALA A 422 -18.42 -11.56 23.86
C ALA A 422 -17.55 -11.36 25.12
N THR A 423 -18.06 -11.78 26.27
CA THR A 423 -17.32 -11.75 27.54
C THR A 423 -16.41 -12.96 27.62
N PHE A 424 -15.10 -12.73 27.45
CA PHE A 424 -14.06 -13.69 27.79
C PHE A 424 -13.77 -13.54 29.28
N SER A 425 -13.99 -14.60 30.05
CA SER A 425 -13.85 -14.62 31.51
C SER A 425 -12.60 -15.39 31.93
N GLY A 426 -11.95 -14.97 33.02
CA GLY A 426 -10.72 -15.60 33.48
C GLY A 426 -9.64 -15.66 32.39
N SER A 427 -9.08 -16.86 32.16
CA SER A 427 -7.94 -17.08 31.27
C SER A 427 -8.32 -17.25 29.79
N GLU A 428 -9.61 -17.20 29.46
CA GLU A 428 -10.11 -17.43 28.10
C GLU A 428 -9.50 -16.45 27.08
N GLY A 429 -9.23 -15.21 27.49
CA GLY A 429 -8.56 -14.23 26.62
C GLY A 429 -7.13 -14.63 26.29
N GLN A 430 -6.37 -15.09 27.29
CA GLN A 430 -5.00 -15.58 27.12
C GLN A 430 -4.98 -16.85 26.26
N GLU A 431 -5.95 -17.74 26.45
CA GLU A 431 -6.12 -18.96 25.64
C GLU A 431 -6.41 -18.62 24.17
N PHE A 432 -7.26 -17.63 23.91
CA PHE A 432 -7.52 -17.13 22.56
C PHE A 432 -6.26 -16.59 21.89
N TYR A 433 -5.52 -15.72 22.59
CA TYR A 433 -4.30 -15.11 22.06
C TYR A 433 -3.20 -16.15 21.79
N PHE A 434 -3.04 -17.12 22.69
CA PHE A 434 -2.18 -18.27 22.48
C PHE A 434 -2.56 -19.01 21.19
N CYS A 435 -3.82 -19.42 21.05
CA CYS A 435 -4.27 -20.17 19.88
C CYS A 435 -4.07 -19.35 18.59
N LYS A 436 -4.37 -18.05 18.62
CA LYS A 436 -4.22 -17.14 17.47
C LYS A 436 -2.76 -17.06 17.00
N VAL A 437 -1.83 -16.71 17.89
CA VAL A 437 -0.42 -16.49 17.51
C VAL A 437 0.25 -17.80 17.10
N ILE A 438 -0.04 -18.91 17.77
CA ILE A 438 0.52 -20.21 17.39
C ILE A 438 -0.04 -20.69 16.04
N ALA A 439 -1.34 -20.58 15.81
CA ALA A 439 -1.93 -20.99 14.54
C ALA A 439 -1.39 -20.15 13.37
N LEU A 440 -1.26 -18.83 13.56
CA LEU A 440 -0.66 -17.94 12.56
C LEU A 440 0.79 -18.30 12.29
N LYS A 441 1.60 -18.55 13.32
CA LYS A 441 2.99 -18.97 13.13
C LYS A 441 3.10 -20.27 12.33
N LYS A 442 2.28 -21.27 12.64
CA LYS A 442 2.28 -22.56 11.93
C LYS A 442 1.89 -22.43 10.46
N LEU A 443 0.86 -21.63 10.17
CA LEU A 443 0.32 -21.50 8.81
C LEU A 443 1.16 -20.56 7.94
N LEU A 444 1.57 -19.42 8.49
CA LEU A 444 2.38 -18.43 7.78
C LEU A 444 3.86 -18.78 7.74
N LYS A 445 4.33 -19.64 8.65
CA LYS A 445 5.75 -20.04 8.79
C LYS A 445 6.69 -18.84 8.89
N HIS A 446 6.25 -17.79 9.57
CA HIS A 446 7.04 -16.57 9.73
C HIS A 446 8.19 -16.79 10.71
N ASN A 447 9.31 -16.10 10.48
CA ASN A 447 10.53 -16.24 11.29
C ASN A 447 10.60 -15.28 12.50
N PHE A 448 9.50 -14.60 12.83
CA PHE A 448 9.42 -13.72 14.00
C PHE A 448 9.37 -14.50 15.33
N PRO A 449 9.95 -13.94 16.42
CA PRO A 449 9.86 -14.53 17.75
C PRO A 449 8.45 -14.35 18.32
N ILE A 450 7.96 -15.30 19.11
CA ILE A 450 6.69 -15.13 19.84
C ILE A 450 6.98 -14.49 21.19
N MET A 451 6.32 -13.38 21.47
CA MET A 451 6.54 -12.56 22.65
C MET A 451 5.22 -12.28 23.36
N ILE A 452 5.10 -12.78 24.58
CA ILE A 452 3.86 -12.66 25.35
C ILE A 452 4.20 -12.12 26.73
N ASP A 453 3.84 -10.86 26.95
CA ASP A 453 3.91 -10.25 28.26
C ASP A 453 2.75 -10.78 29.12
N SER A 454 2.91 -10.97 30.43
CA SER A 454 1.87 -11.50 31.32
C SER A 454 1.21 -12.79 30.79
N PHE A 455 2.01 -13.81 30.51
CA PHE A 455 1.57 -15.12 29.99
C PHE A 455 0.49 -15.81 30.86
N ARG A 456 0.43 -15.51 32.16
CA ARG A 456 -0.55 -16.07 33.12
C ARG A 456 -1.74 -15.16 33.41
N ASP A 457 -1.96 -14.15 32.58
CA ASP A 457 -3.07 -13.22 32.76
C ASP A 457 -4.42 -13.95 32.83
N GLY A 458 -5.34 -13.41 33.64
CA GLY A 458 -6.69 -13.98 33.80
C GLY A 458 -6.78 -15.27 34.64
N GLU A 459 -5.82 -15.57 35.52
CA GLU A 459 -5.85 -16.76 36.40
C GLU A 459 -5.70 -18.10 35.67
N LEU A 460 -4.78 -18.18 34.70
CA LEU A 460 -4.47 -19.41 33.98
C LEU A 460 -4.12 -20.56 34.95
N SER A 461 -4.83 -21.69 34.83
CA SER A 461 -4.61 -22.85 35.69
C SER A 461 -3.28 -23.54 35.39
N THR A 462 -2.65 -24.13 36.42
CA THR A 462 -1.34 -24.81 36.30
C THR A 462 -1.34 -25.91 35.23
N GLY A 463 -2.44 -26.64 35.08
CA GLY A 463 -2.58 -27.70 34.08
C GLY A 463 -2.60 -27.15 32.65
N LYS A 464 -3.29 -26.04 32.40
CA LYS A 464 -3.30 -25.36 31.10
C LYS A 464 -1.93 -24.75 30.80
N GLU A 465 -1.32 -24.11 31.79
CA GLU A 465 0.01 -23.52 31.71
C GLU A 465 1.06 -24.55 31.26
N ALA A 466 1.10 -25.72 31.91
CA ALA A 466 2.04 -26.79 31.56
C ALA A 466 1.88 -27.24 30.09
N LYS A 467 0.65 -27.45 29.63
CA LYS A 467 0.39 -27.83 28.23
C LYS A 467 0.77 -26.74 27.24
N MET A 468 0.54 -25.47 27.57
CA MET A 468 0.98 -24.36 26.73
C MET A 468 2.50 -24.31 26.61
N LEU A 469 3.23 -24.50 27.73
CA LEU A 469 4.69 -24.54 27.72
C LEU A 469 5.24 -25.70 26.87
N GLU A 470 4.63 -26.88 26.94
CA GLU A 470 4.98 -28.01 26.08
C GLU A 470 4.76 -27.68 24.59
N ILE A 471 3.69 -26.96 24.25
CA ILE A 471 3.47 -26.54 22.86
C ILE A 471 4.51 -25.50 22.44
N TYR A 472 4.80 -24.50 23.28
CA TYR A 472 5.84 -23.50 22.98
C TYR A 472 7.21 -24.14 22.77
N LYS A 473 7.61 -25.09 23.62
CA LYS A 473 8.89 -25.79 23.51
C LYS A 473 9.10 -26.46 22.14
N ASN A 474 8.01 -26.88 21.49
CA ASN A 474 8.05 -27.59 20.21
C ASN A 474 7.81 -26.68 18.98
N ILE A 475 7.83 -25.36 19.16
CA ILE A 475 7.68 -24.40 18.06
C ILE A 475 9.05 -23.92 17.61
N ASP A 476 9.29 -23.94 16.30
CA ASP A 476 10.55 -23.46 15.72
C ASP A 476 10.73 -21.95 15.93
N GLY A 477 11.88 -21.57 16.50
CA GLY A 477 12.29 -20.19 16.73
C GLY A 477 11.94 -19.64 18.11
N GLN A 478 12.52 -18.49 18.43
CA GLN A 478 12.55 -17.95 19.79
C GLN A 478 11.16 -17.59 20.34
N ILE A 479 10.97 -17.90 21.63
CA ILE A 479 9.76 -17.58 22.39
C ILE A 479 10.17 -16.87 23.66
N ILE A 480 9.53 -15.76 24.00
CA ILE A 480 9.80 -14.95 25.19
C ILE A 480 8.49 -14.72 25.92
N LEU A 481 8.36 -15.34 27.09
CA LEU A 481 7.19 -15.22 27.95
C LEU A 481 7.56 -14.41 29.19
N THR A 482 6.67 -13.56 29.69
CA THR A 482 6.82 -12.98 31.03
C THR A 482 5.76 -13.52 31.99
N SER A 483 6.14 -13.75 33.24
CA SER A 483 5.25 -14.34 34.24
C SER A 483 5.53 -13.82 35.64
N THR A 484 4.47 -13.62 36.44
CA THR A 484 4.61 -13.38 37.88
C THR A 484 4.28 -14.68 38.63
N LEU A 485 5.14 -15.05 39.57
CA LEU A 485 5.01 -16.24 40.39
C LEU A 485 4.51 -15.87 41.79
N LYS A 486 3.66 -16.73 42.35
CA LYS A 486 3.34 -16.68 43.79
C LYS A 486 4.52 -17.22 44.60
N ASP A 487 4.60 -16.84 45.87
CA ASP A 487 5.69 -17.27 46.79
C ASP A 487 5.94 -18.78 46.79
N GLU A 488 4.88 -19.59 46.81
CA GLU A 488 4.97 -21.05 46.78
C GLU A 488 5.56 -21.57 45.46
N GLU A 489 5.25 -20.93 44.33
CA GLU A 489 5.75 -21.32 43.01
C GLU A 489 7.20 -20.89 42.82
N TYR A 490 7.54 -19.70 43.31
CA TYR A 490 8.90 -19.16 43.30
C TYR A 490 9.82 -20.03 44.18
N SER A 491 9.38 -20.37 45.40
CA SER A 491 10.12 -21.24 46.31
C SER A 491 10.36 -22.65 45.76
N ASN A 492 9.51 -23.09 44.83
CA ASN A 492 9.65 -24.38 44.15
C ASN A 492 10.47 -24.30 42.86
N GLU A 493 11.05 -23.15 42.53
CA GLU A 493 11.87 -22.94 41.33
C GLU A 493 11.13 -23.35 40.03
N LYS A 494 9.84 -23.00 39.95
CA LYS A 494 8.89 -23.53 38.95
C LYS A 494 9.45 -23.56 37.53
N TYR A 495 9.92 -22.42 37.01
CA TYR A 495 10.43 -22.33 35.63
C TYR A 495 11.87 -22.83 35.47
N SER A 496 12.69 -22.76 36.51
CA SER A 496 14.05 -23.32 36.47
C SER A 496 14.05 -24.84 36.34
N LYS A 497 12.95 -25.50 36.69
CA LYS A 497 12.75 -26.96 36.55
C LYS A 497 12.06 -27.36 35.24
N VAL A 498 11.65 -26.42 34.41
CA VAL A 498 11.06 -26.72 33.10
C VAL A 498 12.20 -27.05 32.15
N ASP A 499 12.36 -28.34 31.85
CA ASP A 499 13.38 -28.80 30.91
C ASP A 499 13.20 -28.14 29.52
N GLY A 500 14.30 -27.67 28.94
CA GLY A 500 14.29 -26.96 27.65
C GLY A 500 13.71 -25.54 27.68
N ALA A 501 13.43 -24.99 28.86
CA ALA A 501 13.15 -23.56 29.02
C ALA A 501 14.34 -22.84 29.65
N ASN A 502 14.71 -21.70 29.10
CA ASN A 502 15.64 -20.76 29.71
C ASN A 502 14.89 -19.89 30.74
N ALA A 503 15.22 -20.07 32.01
CA ALA A 503 14.57 -19.40 33.12
C ALA A 503 15.34 -18.12 33.51
N VAL A 504 14.73 -16.95 33.33
CA VAL A 504 15.37 -15.65 33.58
C VAL A 504 14.70 -14.96 34.78
N ASP A 505 15.35 -15.01 35.94
CA ASP A 505 14.82 -14.47 37.19
C ASP A 505 15.10 -12.96 37.37
N TYR A 506 14.03 -12.19 37.63
CA TYR A 506 14.01 -10.74 37.86
C TYR A 506 13.71 -10.36 39.32
N SER A 507 13.52 -11.34 40.21
CA SER A 507 13.19 -11.09 41.63
C SER A 507 14.26 -10.34 42.40
N SER A 508 15.51 -10.31 41.92
CA SER A 508 16.58 -9.52 42.53
C SER A 508 16.41 -8.01 42.34
N HIS A 509 15.57 -7.55 41.40
CA HIS A 509 15.35 -6.14 41.14
C HIS A 509 14.54 -5.48 42.25
N LYS A 510 14.81 -4.22 42.56
CA LYS A 510 13.98 -3.46 43.51
C LYS A 510 12.63 -3.11 42.87
N ASP A 511 11.59 -3.04 43.69
CA ASP A 511 10.25 -2.66 43.23
C ASP A 511 10.28 -1.32 42.52
N CYS A 512 9.64 -1.26 41.35
CA CYS A 512 9.55 -0.08 40.49
C CYS A 512 10.93 0.49 40.08
N LYS A 513 12.03 -0.26 40.25
CA LYS A 513 13.39 0.21 39.97
C LYS A 513 14.26 -0.89 39.36
N ILE A 514 14.04 -1.12 38.07
CA ILE A 514 14.87 -1.99 37.22
C ILE A 514 16.17 -1.31 36.77
N LEU A 515 16.16 0.02 36.60
CA LEU A 515 17.35 0.76 36.20
C LEU A 515 18.32 0.89 37.39
N SER A 516 19.60 0.65 37.12
CA SER A 516 20.64 0.74 38.14
C SER A 516 21.99 1.13 37.55
N LYS A 517 22.96 1.43 38.43
CA LYS A 517 24.35 1.67 38.02
C LYS A 517 25.10 0.39 37.63
N GLN A 518 24.54 -0.79 37.93
CA GLN A 518 25.20 -2.08 37.69
C GLN A 518 25.45 -2.32 36.20
N HIS A 519 24.47 -2.01 35.36
CA HIS A 519 24.55 -2.20 33.91
C HIS A 519 24.98 -0.93 33.17
N LEU A 520 25.28 0.16 33.88
CA LEU A 520 25.58 1.46 33.26
C LEU A 520 26.80 1.40 32.34
N LYS A 521 27.87 0.72 32.76
CA LYS A 521 29.08 0.61 31.94
C LYS A 521 28.80 -0.12 30.63
N GLU A 522 28.19 -1.31 30.70
CA GLU A 522 27.83 -2.11 29.52
C GLU A 522 26.89 -1.33 28.60
N PHE A 523 25.91 -0.63 29.17
CA PHE A 523 25.01 0.21 28.39
C PHE A 523 25.73 1.36 27.67
N LEU A 524 26.64 2.07 28.34
CA LEU A 524 27.43 3.14 27.72
C LEU A 524 28.36 2.59 26.64
N ASP A 525 28.91 1.39 26.81
CA ASP A 525 29.71 0.72 25.78
C ASP A 525 28.83 0.43 24.53
N LEU A 526 27.58 -0.01 24.69
CA LEU A 526 26.64 -0.14 23.57
C LEU A 526 26.34 1.21 22.90
N MET A 527 26.14 2.27 23.68
CA MET A 527 25.90 3.63 23.14
C MET A 527 27.12 4.18 22.41
N SER A 528 28.33 3.84 22.85
CA SER A 528 29.57 4.24 22.18
C SER A 528 29.66 3.71 20.75
N GLY A 529 29.00 2.58 20.47
CA GLY A 529 28.83 2.04 19.12
C GLY A 529 28.05 2.93 18.16
N PHE A 530 27.41 4.00 18.68
CA PHE A 530 26.67 5.02 17.95
C PHE A 530 27.30 6.42 18.13
N GLU A 531 28.49 6.54 18.72
CA GLU A 531 29.17 7.82 18.92
C GLU A 531 29.47 8.55 17.60
N GLY A 532 29.33 9.88 17.61
CA GLY A 532 29.35 10.73 16.42
C GLY A 532 27.95 11.10 15.90
N ILE A 533 26.92 10.41 16.40
CA ILE A 533 25.52 10.69 16.11
C ILE A 533 24.93 11.46 17.29
N ILE A 534 24.70 12.76 17.13
CA ILE A 534 23.96 13.53 18.13
C ILE A 534 22.47 13.14 18.00
N LEU A 535 21.93 12.38 18.97
CA LEU A 535 20.51 12.03 19.12
C LEU A 535 19.78 12.85 20.19
#